data_AF-W7W4T0-F1
#
_entry.id   AF-W7W4T0-F1
#
_cell.length_a   1.000
_cell.length_b   1.000
_cell.length_c   1.000
_cell.angle_alpha   90.00
_cell.angle_beta   90.00
_cell.angle_gamma   90.00
#
_symmetry.space_group_name_H-M   'P 1'
#
loop_
_entity.id
_entity.type
_entity.pdbx_description
1 polymer ?
#
loop_
_entity_poly.entity_id
_entity_poly.type
_entity_poly.pdbx_seq_one_letter_code
_entity_poly.pdbx_strand_id
1 'polypeptide(L)' 'MTPPQPLFVLPYAYAVRPGDEDWLNALDAFVGRIKADGRLRKAAGRHGLDAIVVDR' A
#
# COMPACT_ATOMS: atom_id res chain seq x y z
N MET A 1 -0.96 -8.53 27.49
CA MET A 1 -2.21 -7.82 27.14
C MET A 1 -1.99 -7.18 25.78
N THR A 2 -2.78 -7.57 24.78
CA THR A 2 -2.72 -6.98 23.43
C THR A 2 -3.89 -6.00 23.30
N PRO A 3 -3.67 -4.75 22.83
CA PRO A 3 -4.75 -3.77 22.72
C PRO A 3 -5.86 -4.29 21.78
N PRO A 4 -7.13 -4.00 22.08
CA PRO A 4 -8.27 -4.56 21.35
C PRO A 4 -8.38 -4.05 19.90
N GLN A 5 -7.72 -2.93 19.58
CA GLN A 5 -7.74 -2.31 18.26
C GLN A 5 -6.38 -1.65 17.96
N PRO A 6 -5.93 -1.61 16.69
CA PRO A 6 -4.68 -0.96 16.32
C PRO A 6 -4.69 0.52 16.68
N LEU A 7 -3.73 0.95 17.50
CA LEU A 7 -3.55 2.35 17.85
C LEU A 7 -2.84 3.05 16.67
N PHE A 8 -3.61 3.74 15.84
CA PHE A 8 -3.17 4.44 14.61
C PHE A 8 -2.72 3.55 13.45
N VAL A 9 -3.67 3.21 12.57
CA VAL A 9 -3.35 2.76 11.21
C VAL A 9 -2.88 3.98 10.42
N LEU A 10 -1.56 4.14 10.27
CA LEU A 10 -1.00 5.17 9.40
C LEU A 10 -1.22 4.77 7.94
N PRO A 11 -1.99 5.53 7.14
CA PRO A 11 -2.09 5.26 5.72
C PRO A 11 -0.75 5.59 5.07
N TYR A 12 -0.04 4.56 4.62
CA TYR A 12 1.14 4.74 3.78
C TYR A 12 0.70 5.11 2.38
N ALA A 13 1.30 6.16 1.84
CA ALA A 13 1.04 6.66 0.50
C ALA A 13 2.34 7.08 -0.17
N TYR A 14 2.30 7.17 -1.50
CA TYR A 14 3.41 7.67 -2.30
C TYR A 14 3.23 9.18 -2.51
N ALA A 15 4.28 9.95 -2.22
CA ALA A 15 4.26 11.39 -2.45
C ALA A 15 4.32 11.69 -3.96
N VAL A 16 3.45 12.60 -4.42
CA VAL A 16 3.42 13.12 -5.79
C VAL A 16 3.40 14.64 -5.79
N ARG A 17 3.73 15.26 -6.94
CA ARG A 17 3.64 16.72 -7.10
C ARG A 17 2.16 17.16 -6.99
N PRO A 18 1.85 18.19 -6.19
CA PRO A 18 0.52 18.78 -6.19
C PRO A 18 0.13 19.32 -7.57
N GLY A 19 -1.07 18.98 -8.05
CA GLY A 19 -1.59 19.42 -9.35
C GLY A 19 -1.22 18.54 -10.55
N ASP A 20 -0.51 17.43 -10.34
CA ASP A 20 -0.16 16.47 -11.38
C ASP A 20 -1.10 15.25 -11.35
N GLU A 21 -2.34 15.46 -11.80
CA GLU A 21 -3.42 14.45 -11.73
C GLU A 21 -3.15 13.25 -12.64
N ASP A 22 -2.55 13.48 -13.82
CA ASP A 22 -2.19 12.40 -14.74
C ASP A 22 -1.17 11.46 -14.12
N TRP A 23 -0.16 12.01 -13.44
CA TRP A 23 0.82 11.21 -12.72
C TRP A 23 0.22 10.46 -11.54
N LEU A 24 -0.64 11.13 -10.76
CA LEU A 24 -1.35 10.50 -9.65
C LEU A 24 -2.17 9.29 -10.13
N ASN A 25 -2.94 9.47 -11.21
CA ASN A 25 -3.74 8.40 -11.81
C ASN A 25 -2.89 7.22 -12.32
N ALA A 26 -1.76 7.50 -12.95
CA ALA A 26 -0.84 6.46 -13.40
C ALA A 26 -0.30 5.62 -12.23
N LEU A 27 0.06 6.29 -11.13
CA LEU A 27 0.56 5.66 -9.92
C LEU A 27 -0.51 4.83 -9.23
N ASP A 28 -1.72 5.37 -9.07
CA ASP A 28 -2.86 4.67 -8.47
C ASP A 28 -3.22 3.42 -9.28
N ALA A 29 -3.27 3.53 -10.61
CA ALA A 29 -3.53 2.40 -11.48
C ALA A 29 -2.42 1.33 -11.38
N PHE A 30 -1.15 1.74 -11.27
CA PHE A 30 -0.04 0.81 -11.04
C PHE A 30 -0.17 0.08 -9.71
N VAL A 31 -0.39 0.80 -8.62
CA VAL A 31 -0.54 0.24 -7.27
C VAL A 31 -1.74 -0.72 -7.21
N GLY A 32 -2.86 -0.35 -7.83
CA GLY A 32 -4.04 -1.21 -7.95
C GLY A 32 -3.73 -2.54 -8.65
N ARG A 33 -3.02 -2.49 -9.79
CA ARG A 33 -2.64 -3.70 -10.53
C ARG A 33 -1.73 -4.64 -9.72
N ILE A 34 -0.69 -4.11 -9.06
CA ILE A 34 0.26 -4.95 -8.29
C ILE A 34 -0.34 -5.53 -7.00
N LYS A 35 -1.40 -4.91 -6.47
CA LYS A 35 -2.20 -5.47 -5.38
C LYS A 35 -3.04 -6.62 -5.89
N ALA A 36 -3.82 -6.40 -6.94
CA ALA A 36 -4.72 -7.39 -7.52
C ALA A 36 -4.00 -8.62 -8.08
N ASP A 37 -2.81 -8.45 -8.67
CA ASP A 37 -2.03 -9.56 -9.23
C ASP A 37 -1.10 -10.26 -8.21
N GLY A 38 -1.09 -9.80 -6.95
CA GLY A 38 -0.31 -10.40 -5.87
C GLY A 38 1.19 -10.09 -5.87
N ARG A 39 1.71 -9.29 -6.82
CA ARG A 39 3.13 -8.90 -6.83
C ARG A 39 3.51 -8.13 -5.56
N LEU A 40 2.62 -7.30 -5.03
CA LEU A 40 2.87 -6.58 -3.78
C LEU A 40 3.03 -7.53 -2.59
N ARG A 41 2.13 -8.52 -2.47
CA ARG A 41 2.20 -9.55 -1.42
C ARG A 41 3.50 -10.35 -1.51
N LYS A 42 3.89 -10.76 -2.73
CA LYS A 42 5.14 -11.49 -2.97
C LYS A 42 6.37 -10.67 -2.58
N ALA A 43 6.39 -9.37 -2.90
CA ALA A 43 7.48 -8.49 -2.49
C ALA A 43 7.51 -8.33 -0.96
N ALA A 44 6.36 -8.15 -0.31
CA ALA A 44 6.27 -8.02 1.13
C ALA A 44 6.81 -9.26 1.86
N GLY A 45 6.47 -10.46 1.42
CA GLY A 45 6.97 -11.70 2.02
C GLY A 45 8.49 -11.86 1.90
N ARG A 46 9.10 -11.38 0.81
CA ARG A 46 10.57 -11.37 0.68
C ARG A 46 11.26 -10.42 1.66
N HIS A 47 10.55 -9.42 2.17
CA HIS A 47 11.10 -8.37 3.04
C HIS A 47 10.52 -8.41 4.47
N GLY A 48 9.75 -9.44 4.83
CA GLY A 48 9.14 -9.57 6.16
C GLY A 48 8.06 -8.54 6.45
N LEU A 49 7.40 -7.99 5.42
CA LEU A 49 6.41 -6.91 5.53
C LEU A 49 4.96 -7.43 5.47
N ASP A 50 4.72 -8.73 5.59
CA ASP A 50 3.40 -9.32 5.39
C ASP A 50 2.32 -8.79 6.33
N ALA A 51 2.69 -8.39 7.55
CA ALA A 51 1.78 -7.90 8.58
C ALA A 51 1.21 -6.51 8.30
N ILE A 52 1.79 -5.77 7.36
CA ILE A 52 1.39 -4.40 7.01
C ILE A 52 0.78 -4.29 5.61
N VAL A 53 0.75 -5.38 4.84
CA VAL A 53 0.10 -5.40 3.53
C VAL A 53 -1.42 -5.39 3.72
N VAL A 54 -2.08 -4.45 3.05
CA VAL A 54 -3.53 -4.33 3.04
C VAL A 54 -4.08 -4.88 1.73
N ASP A 55 -4.92 -5.91 1.83
CA ASP A 55 -5.50 -6.70 0.71
C ASP A 55 -6.76 -6.07 0.09
N ARG A 56 -6.97 -4.75 0.28
CA ARG A 56 -8.24 -4.08 -0.05
C ARG A 56 -8.69 -4.30 -1.49
#